data_AF-A0AAE3R2I3-F1
#
_entry.id   AF-A0AAE3R2I3-F1
#
_cell.length_a   1.000
_cell.length_b   1.000
_cell.length_c   1.000
_cell.angle_alpha   90.00
_cell.angle_beta   90.00
_cell.angle_gamma   90.00
#
_symmetry.space_group_name_H-M   'P 1'
#
loop_
_entity.id
_entity.type
_entity.pdbx_description
1 polymer ?
#
loop_
_entity_poly.entity_id
_entity_poly.type
_entity_poly.pdbx_seq_one_letter_code
_entity_poly.pdbx_strand_id
1 'polypeptide(L)' 'MSILTSEVKGVVVPVYFRIYPHKGVLNEKERINFVRKSLAVIDLKGKLLTADREFIGKDWFDILSKNQIDFVIRL' A
#
# COMPACT_ATOMS: atom_id res chain seq x y z
N MET A 1 -4.60 -5.69 10.74
CA MET A 1 -3.67 -6.38 9.80
C MET A 1 -3.65 -5.58 8.50
N SER A 2 -2.50 -5.47 7.84
CA SER A 2 -2.40 -4.85 6.51
C SER A 2 -1.72 -5.80 5.55
N ILE A 3 -2.19 -5.79 4.30
CA ILE A 3 -1.75 -6.70 3.25
C ILE A 3 -1.65 -5.92 1.94
N LEU A 4 -0.59 -6.21 1.20
CA LEU A 4 -0.38 -5.83 -0.18
C LEU A 4 -0.43 -7.11 -1.00
N THR A 5 -1.23 -7.09 -2.05
CA THR A 5 -1.43 -8.23 -2.94
C THR A 5 -1.02 -7.87 -4.37
N SER A 6 -0.67 -8.89 -5.15
CA SER A 6 -0.49 -8.79 -6.59
C SER A 6 -1.51 -9.69 -7.27
N GLU A 7 -2.14 -9.18 -8.32
CA GLU A 7 -2.95 -10.01 -9.21
C GLU A 7 -2.05 -10.64 -10.28
N VAL A 8 -2.19 -11.96 -10.47
CA VAL A 8 -1.48 -12.71 -11.50
C VAL A 8 -2.43 -13.74 -12.09
N LYS A 9 -2.84 -13.54 -13.36
CA LYS A 9 -3.69 -14.47 -14.12
C LYS A 9 -5.03 -14.80 -13.43
N GLY A 10 -5.69 -13.79 -12.88
CA GLY A 10 -6.93 -13.88 -12.11
C GLY A 10 -6.74 -14.32 -10.66
N VAL A 11 -5.51 -14.56 -10.20
CA VAL A 11 -5.22 -15.01 -8.84
C VAL A 11 -4.59 -13.87 -8.04
N VAL A 12 -5.19 -13.56 -6.89
CA VAL A 12 -4.66 -12.54 -5.96
C VAL A 12 -3.72 -13.21 -4.98
N VAL A 13 -2.43 -12.87 -5.07
CA VAL A 13 -1.38 -13.43 -4.22
C VAL A 13 -0.89 -12.37 -3.23
N PRO A 14 -0.86 -12.65 -1.92
CA PRO A 14 -0.27 -11.74 -0.96
C PRO A 14 1.25 -11.69 -1.12
N VAL A 15 1.79 -10.51 -1.38
CA VAL A 15 3.23 -10.29 -1.61
C VAL A 15 3.92 -9.64 -0.41
N TYR A 16 3.17 -8.93 0.43
CA TYR A 16 3.68 -8.35 1.66
C TYR A 16 2.55 -8.16 2.66
N PHE A 17 2.74 -8.53 3.93
CA PHE A 17 1.75 -8.32 4.97
C PHE A 17 2.40 -8.08 6.33
N ARG A 18 1.64 -7.44 7.22
CA ARG A 18 2.04 -7.21 8.60
C ARG A 18 0.87 -7.38 9.55
N ILE A 19 1.12 -8.13 10.62
CA ILE A 19 0.22 -8.26 11.75
C ILE A 19 0.65 -7.24 12.81
N TYR A 20 -0.32 -6.49 13.33
CA TYR A 20 -0.10 -5.46 14.34
C TYR A 20 -0.61 -6.00 15.69
N PRO A 21 0.09 -5.73 16.80
CA PRO A 21 -0.22 -6.31 18.10
C PRO A 21 -1.49 -5.73 18.74
N HIS A 22 -1.97 -4.58 18.26
CA HIS A 22 -3.14 -3.90 18.78
C HIS A 22 -4.42 -4.31 18.04
N LYS A 23 -5.57 -4.07 18.69
CA LYS A 23 -6.91 -4.21 18.10
C LYS A 23 -7.36 -2.83 17.62
N GLY A 24 -7.86 -2.75 16.38
CA GLY A 24 -8.38 -1.52 15.80
C GLY A 24 -7.90 -1.26 14.38
N VAL A 25 -8.31 -0.11 13.84
CA VAL A 25 -7.87 0.39 12.53
C VAL A 25 -6.50 1.03 12.69
N LEU A 26 -5.63 0.87 11.70
CA LEU A 26 -4.36 1.57 11.67
C LEU A 26 -4.60 3.09 11.63
N ASN A 27 -3.73 3.84 12.28
CA ASN A 27 -3.67 5.28 12.03
C ASN A 27 -2.93 5.57 10.70
N GLU A 28 -3.03 6.81 10.23
CA GLU A 28 -2.40 7.25 8.97
C GLU A 28 -0.89 6.99 8.94
N LYS A 29 -0.17 7.30 10.04
CA LYS A 29 1.27 7.08 10.15
C LYS A 29 1.63 5.60 10.02
N GLU A 30 0.84 4.70 10.60
CA GLU A 30 1.04 3.26 10.49
C GLU A 30 0.83 2.73 9.07
N ARG A 31 -0.18 3.25 8.35
CA ARG A 31 -0.44 2.93 6.94
C ARG A 31 0.67 3.44 6.02
N ILE A 32 1.11 4.69 6.21
CA ILE A 32 2.25 5.27 5.48
C ILE A 32 3.51 4.43 5.71
N ASN A 33 3.79 4.07 6.96
CA ASN A 33 4.94 3.24 7.30
C ASN A 33 4.85 1.83 6.71
N PHE A 34 3.64 1.24 6.65
CA PHE A 34 3.42 -0.05 6.00
C PHE A 34 3.86 0.00 4.53
N VAL A 35 3.43 1.03 3.79
CA VAL A 35 3.75 1.14 2.37
C VAL A 35 5.20 1.54 2.12
N ARG A 36 5.76 2.45 2.89
CA ARG A 36 7.20 2.73 2.80
C ARG A 36 8.05 1.46 2.97
N LYS A 37 7.65 0.59 3.89
CA LYS A 37 8.35 -0.69 4.10
C LYS A 37 8.10 -1.68 2.97
N SER A 38 6.89 -1.75 2.40
CA SER A 38 6.63 -2.63 1.26
C SER A 38 7.42 -2.20 0.02
N LEU A 39 7.56 -0.89 -0.22
CA LEU A 39 8.35 -0.34 -1.34
C LEU A 39 9.85 -0.58 -1.20
N ALA A 40 10.35 -0.78 0.02
CA ALA A 40 11.76 -1.12 0.23
C ALA A 40 12.09 -2.57 -0.15
N VAL A 41 11.09 -3.43 -0.31
CA VAL A 41 11.27 -4.86 -0.62
C VAL A 41 10.66 -5.26 -1.98
N ILE A 42 9.68 -4.51 -2.47
CA ILE A 42 8.99 -4.77 -3.74
C ILE A 42 9.10 -3.53 -4.62
N ASP A 43 9.65 -3.71 -5.82
CA ASP A 43 9.60 -2.71 -6.86
C ASP A 43 8.22 -2.69 -7.53
N LEU A 44 7.50 -1.58 -7.33
CA LEU A 44 6.18 -1.33 -7.92
C LEU A 44 6.26 -0.42 -9.16
N LYS A 45 7.45 -0.07 -9.65
CA LYS A 45 7.59 0.79 -10.82
C LYS A 45 6.92 0.16 -12.05
N GLY A 46 6.12 0.97 -12.75
CA GLY A 46 5.34 0.52 -13.92
C GLY A 46 4.18 -0.41 -13.57
N LYS A 47 3.79 -0.54 -12.30
CA LYS A 47 2.59 -1.24 -11.85
C LYS A 47 1.54 -0.25 -11.36
N LEU A 48 0.28 -0.67 -11.39
CA LEU A 48 -0.83 0.10 -10.86
C LEU A 48 -1.15 -0.35 -9.43
N LEU A 49 -1.01 0.56 -8.46
CA LEU A 49 -1.39 0.32 -7.07
C LEU A 49 -2.86 0.72 -6.84
N THR A 50 -3.69 -0.24 -6.43
CA THR A 50 -5.08 0.03 -6.05
C THR A 50 -5.24 0.06 -4.54
N ALA A 51 -5.90 1.08 -3.98
CA ALA A 51 -6.09 1.20 -2.53
C ALA A 51 -7.48 1.75 -2.14
N ASP A 52 -7.90 1.46 -0.91
CA ASP A 52 -9.15 1.96 -0.32
C ASP A 52 -9.05 3.41 0.18
N ARG A 53 -10.19 4.02 0.50
CA ARG A 53 -10.36 5.40 1.01
C ARG A 53 -9.57 5.77 2.26
N GLU A 54 -9.03 4.78 2.98
CA GLU A 54 -8.15 5.02 4.13
C GLU A 54 -6.73 5.47 3.72
N PHE A 55 -6.35 5.23 2.46
CA PHE A 55 -5.05 5.56 1.88
C PHE A 55 -5.13 6.86 1.08
N ILE A 56 -5.57 7.93 1.74
CA ILE A 56 -5.64 9.29 1.18
C ILE A 56 -4.77 10.22 2.01
N GLY A 57 -4.36 11.35 1.44
CA GLY A 57 -3.59 12.38 2.14
C GLY A 57 -2.33 12.80 1.40
N LYS A 58 -1.81 13.99 1.73
CA LYS A 58 -0.66 14.60 1.04
C LYS A 58 0.58 13.72 1.14
N ASP A 59 0.92 13.27 2.35
CA ASP A 59 2.12 12.46 2.59
C ASP A 59 2.08 11.14 1.82
N TRP A 60 0.89 10.54 1.72
CA TRP A 60 0.67 9.34 0.93
C TRP A 60 0.91 9.59 -0.56
N PHE A 61 0.28 10.63 -1.14
CA PHE A 61 0.46 10.98 -2.54
C PHE A 61 1.91 11.36 -2.87
N ASP A 62 2.60 12.06 -1.97
CA ASP A 62 4.00 12.43 -2.12
C ASP A 62 4.90 11.19 -2.21
N ILE A 63 4.63 10.15 -1.41
CA ILE A 63 5.39 8.90 -1.46
C ILE A 63 5.20 8.20 -2.80
N LEU A 64 3.95 8.04 -3.26
CA LEU A 64 3.68 7.37 -4.52
C LEU A 64 4.28 8.12 -5.71
N SER A 65 4.12 9.44 -5.72
CA SER A 65 4.65 10.31 -6.79
C SER A 65 6.17 10.30 -6.84
N LYS A 66 6.86 10.40 -5.69
CA LYS A 66 8.33 10.34 -5.61
C LYS A 66 8.90 9.00 -6.09
N ASN A 67 8.16 7.91 -5.88
CA ASN A 67 8.56 6.57 -6.31
C ASN A 67 8.07 6.23 -7.73
N GLN A 68 7.44 7.16 -8.46
CA GLN A 68 6.89 6.95 -9.80
C GLN A 68 5.92 5.76 -9.86
N ILE A 69 5.04 5.66 -8.88
CA ILE A 69 4.05 4.59 -8.77
C ILE A 69 2.71 5.14 -9.26
N ASP A 70 2.13 4.49 -10.26
CA ASP A 70 0.77 4.77 -10.71
C ASP A 70 -0.22 4.23 -9.69
N PHE A 71 -1.30 4.97 -9.40
CA PHE A 71 -2.27 4.56 -8.39
C PHE A 71 -3.72 4.91 -8.72
N VAL A 72 -4.63 4.09 -8.22
CA VAL A 72 -6.08 4.32 -8.20
C VAL A 72 -6.57 4.14 -6.77
N ILE A 73 -7.29 5.14 -6.26
CA ILE A 73 -7.81 5.12 -4.89
C ILE A 73 -9.32 5.23 -4.93
N ARG A 74 -9.98 4.33 -4.22
CA ARG A 74 -11.42 4.38 -4.01
C ARG A 74 -11.76 5.53 -3.05
N LEU A 75 -12.70 6.39 -3.42
CA LEU A 75 -13.24 7.47 -2.58
C LEU A 75 -14.48 6.99 -1.80
#